data_AF-A0A1Q8QD15-F1
#
_entry.id   AF-A0A1Q8QD15-F1
#
_cell.length_a   1.000
_cell.length_b   1.000
_cell.length_c   1.000
_cell.angle_alpha   90.00
_cell.angle_beta   90.00
_cell.angle_gamma   90.00
#
_symmetry.space_group_name_H-M   'P 1'
#
loop_
_entity.id
_entity.type
_entity.pdbx_description
1 polymer ?
#
loop_
_entity_poly.entity_id
_entity_poly.type
_entity_poly.pdbx_seq_one_letter_code
_entity_poly.pdbx_strand_id
1 'polypeptide(L)'
;MARHDASRARQDLSGNDHRGAFAACRRLLPLVLCCLLALLAGCAAKGKTGDAPKPTGFDSADAKNVHDFIARYPDIAASGDGKAMLRLLTEDARYVPLLGNAIRPIRGGELPKQLPAVMAEEKRLGLRLSWREPMDIQAKGEKASVRVVADLAWNQSGQAKQAVMSCYFGLVRDENLLWKIKEFHGEPVGPDFRLPAKNPNLKPLPARDAPHKPAKGKRVIKGEPPKPAPAAKPAPQPQAQPQPEAAPPSDGTIVPMHDVPKPLF
;
A
#
# COMPACT_ATOMS: atom_id res chain seq x y z
N MET A 1 0.85 -92.84 7.51
CA MET A 1 1.81 -92.08 8.35
C MET A 1 1.01 -91.02 9.10
N ALA A 2 0.48 -91.35 10.29
CA ALA A 2 1.10 -91.17 11.62
C ALA A 2 0.98 -89.71 12.10
N ARG A 3 -0.05 -89.37 12.91
CA ARG A 3 -0.15 -89.31 14.39
C ARG A 3 -0.05 -87.85 14.86
N HIS A 4 -1.14 -87.26 15.38
CA HIS A 4 -1.65 -87.29 16.77
C HIS A 4 -0.93 -86.37 17.77
N ASP A 5 -1.76 -85.55 18.42
CA ASP A 5 -1.64 -84.84 19.70
C ASP A 5 -0.59 -85.32 20.72
N ALA A 6 -0.02 -84.34 21.43
CA ALA A 6 0.34 -84.37 22.85
C ALA A 6 0.47 -82.91 23.34
N SER A 7 -0.49 -82.34 24.07
CA SER A 7 -0.81 -82.49 25.51
C SER A 7 0.13 -81.77 26.49
N ARG A 8 -0.47 -80.78 27.18
CA ARG A 8 -0.36 -80.43 28.62
C ARG A 8 0.99 -80.03 29.23
N ALA A 9 0.99 -78.83 29.82
CA ALA A 9 1.18 -78.67 31.27
C ALA A 9 0.54 -77.35 31.76
N ARG A 10 -0.40 -77.48 32.70
CA ARG A 10 -0.89 -76.42 33.59
C ARG A 10 0.16 -76.15 34.66
N GLN A 11 0.30 -74.90 35.08
CA GLN A 11 0.38 -74.57 36.51
C GLN A 11 -0.06 -73.12 36.74
N ASP A 12 -1.21 -72.99 37.41
CA ASP A 12 -1.63 -71.79 38.12
C ASP A 12 -0.71 -71.56 39.33
N LEU A 13 -0.51 -70.31 39.73
CA LEU A 13 -0.60 -69.85 41.14
C LEU A 13 -0.35 -68.34 41.28
N SER A 14 -1.30 -67.70 41.99
CA SER A 14 -1.17 -66.48 42.80
C SER A 14 -0.85 -65.16 42.07
N GLY A 15 -1.75 -64.18 41.95
CA GLY A 15 -2.50 -63.56 43.05
C GLY A 15 -1.59 -62.58 43.79
N ASN A 16 -1.58 -61.30 43.41
CA ASN A 16 -1.33 -60.21 44.35
C ASN A 16 -1.86 -58.85 43.84
N ASP A 17 -2.38 -58.07 44.78
CA ASP A 17 -3.27 -56.94 44.63
C ASP A 17 -2.59 -55.64 44.17
N HIS A 18 -3.02 -55.07 43.04
CA HIS A 18 -2.82 -53.63 42.74
C HIS A 18 -4.07 -52.99 42.12
N ARG A 19 -5.24 -53.24 42.70
CA ARG A 19 -6.44 -52.41 42.47
C ARG A 19 -6.52 -51.35 43.57
N GLY A 20 -5.80 -50.24 43.41
CA GLY A 20 -5.85 -49.16 44.42
C GLY A 20 -5.39 -47.76 43.99
N ALA A 21 -4.66 -47.59 42.89
CA ALA A 21 -3.98 -46.31 42.63
C ALA A 21 -4.44 -45.54 41.37
N PHE A 22 -5.37 -46.07 40.56
CA PHE A 22 -5.78 -45.43 39.30
C PHE A 22 -7.21 -44.85 39.29
N ALA A 23 -7.91 -44.87 40.43
CA ALA A 23 -9.26 -44.31 40.53
C ALA A 23 -9.31 -42.86 41.04
N ALA A 24 -8.25 -42.38 41.72
CA ALA A 24 -8.22 -41.02 42.29
C ALA A 24 -7.83 -39.93 41.26
N CYS A 25 -6.96 -40.23 40.29
CA CYS A 25 -6.54 -39.24 39.27
C CYS A 25 -7.59 -38.99 38.17
N ARG A 26 -8.60 -39.87 38.01
CA ARG A 26 -9.64 -39.71 36.98
C ARG A 26 -10.78 -38.77 37.40
N ARG A 27 -10.89 -38.44 38.70
CA ARG A 27 -11.93 -37.54 39.24
C ARG A 27 -11.43 -36.10 39.49
N LEU A 28 -10.12 -35.86 39.39
CA LEU A 28 -9.52 -34.52 39.50
C LEU A 28 -9.48 -33.78 38.15
N LEU A 29 -9.45 -34.51 37.03
CA LEU A 29 -9.46 -33.93 35.68
C LEU A 29 -10.67 -33.02 35.40
N PRO A 30 -11.93 -33.37 35.74
CA PRO A 30 -13.07 -32.48 35.51
C PRO A 30 -13.05 -31.25 36.42
N LEU A 31 -12.47 -31.35 37.62
CA LEU A 31 -12.43 -30.23 38.57
C LEU A 31 -11.35 -29.20 38.19
N VAL A 32 -10.20 -29.67 37.69
CA VAL A 32 -9.15 -28.80 37.12
C VAL A 32 -9.61 -28.15 35.81
N LEU A 33 -10.37 -28.87 34.98
CA LEU A 33 -10.95 -28.32 33.75
C LEU A 33 -12.02 -27.24 34.04
N CYS A 34 -12.86 -27.43 35.07
CA CYS A 34 -13.81 -26.40 35.51
C CYS A 34 -13.12 -25.15 36.09
N CYS A 35 -12.02 -25.31 36.85
CA CYS A 35 -11.24 -24.17 37.35
C CYS A 35 -10.53 -23.41 36.21
N LEU A 36 -10.03 -24.11 35.18
CA LEU A 36 -9.46 -23.48 33.98
C LEU A 36 -10.51 -22.76 33.12
N LEU A 37 -11.74 -23.29 33.03
CA LEU A 37 -12.85 -22.61 32.37
C LEU A 37 -13.34 -21.36 33.15
N ALA A 38 -13.30 -21.39 34.49
CA ALA A 38 -13.61 -20.22 35.31
C ALA A 38 -12.53 -19.11 35.20
N LEU A 39 -11.26 -19.48 34.98
CA LEU A 39 -10.17 -18.52 34.73
C LEU A 39 -10.24 -17.86 33.35
N LEU A 40 -10.85 -18.51 32.34
CA LEU A 40 -11.08 -17.93 31.01
C LEU A 40 -12.22 -16.90 30.98
N ALA A 41 -13.12 -16.90 31.96
CA ALA A 41 -14.19 -15.91 32.08
C ALA A 41 -13.72 -14.57 32.69
N GLY A 42 -12.48 -14.48 33.19
CA GLY A 42 -11.94 -13.31 33.90
C GLY A 42 -11.34 -12.21 33.02
N CYS A 43 -11.20 -12.40 31.70
CA CYS A 43 -10.70 -11.37 30.79
C CYS A 43 -11.80 -10.60 30.04
N ALA A 44 -13.04 -10.66 30.52
CA ALA A 44 -14.06 -9.71 30.08
C ALA A 44 -13.93 -8.42 30.90
N ALA A 45 -12.91 -7.62 30.56
CA ALA A 45 -12.94 -6.21 30.92
C ALA A 45 -14.31 -5.65 30.47
N LYS A 46 -15.02 -5.01 31.40
CA LYS A 46 -16.28 -4.33 31.16
C LYS A 46 -16.00 -3.19 30.18
N GLY A 47 -15.99 -3.53 28.89
CA GLY A 47 -15.72 -2.61 27.81
C GLY A 47 -16.77 -1.53 27.88
N LYS A 48 -16.33 -0.28 28.04
CA LYS A 48 -17.13 0.87 27.66
C LYS A 48 -17.73 0.53 26.30
N THR A 49 -19.04 0.57 26.18
CA THR A 49 -19.74 0.63 24.90
C THR A 49 -19.25 1.90 24.20
N GLY A 50 -18.09 1.79 23.56
CA GLY A 50 -17.60 2.77 22.63
C GLY A 50 -18.59 2.78 21.49
N ASP A 51 -18.92 4.00 21.04
CA ASP A 51 -19.69 4.22 19.82
C ASP A 51 -19.29 3.18 18.77
N ALA A 52 -20.29 2.55 18.14
CA ALA A 52 -20.06 1.61 17.05
C ALA A 52 -19.04 2.25 16.08
N PRO A 53 -18.01 1.50 15.64
CA PRO A 53 -16.99 2.04 14.76
C PRO A 53 -17.68 2.72 13.58
N LYS A 54 -17.42 4.02 13.39
CA LYS A 54 -18.00 4.76 12.26
C LYS A 54 -17.64 3.98 10.99
N PRO A 55 -18.62 3.68 10.12
CA PRO A 55 -18.34 2.93 8.90
C PRO A 55 -17.28 3.67 8.10
N THR A 56 -16.22 2.96 7.74
CA THR A 56 -15.07 3.51 7.01
C THR A 56 -15.41 3.83 5.55
N GLY A 57 -16.63 3.50 5.10
CA GLY A 57 -17.05 3.58 3.70
C GLY A 57 -16.58 2.39 2.85
N PHE A 58 -15.87 1.43 3.45
CA PHE A 58 -15.36 0.22 2.77
C PHE A 58 -16.05 -1.04 3.28
N ASP A 59 -16.22 -2.01 2.38
CA ASP A 59 -16.85 -3.31 2.68
C ASP A 59 -15.95 -4.21 3.55
N SER A 60 -14.63 -3.96 3.58
CA SER A 60 -13.67 -4.71 4.39
C SER A 60 -12.37 -3.93 4.64
N ALA A 61 -11.56 -4.40 5.60
CA ALA A 61 -10.21 -3.88 5.83
C ALA A 61 -9.30 -4.08 4.60
N ASP A 62 -9.47 -5.19 3.89
CA ASP A 62 -8.74 -5.46 2.65
C ASP A 62 -9.13 -4.48 1.55
N ALA A 63 -10.42 -4.17 1.40
CA ALA A 63 -10.88 -3.17 0.44
C ALA A 63 -10.27 -1.79 0.74
N LYS A 64 -10.20 -1.40 2.02
CA LYS A 64 -9.50 -0.18 2.44
C LYS A 64 -8.01 -0.21 2.11
N ASN A 65 -7.32 -1.31 2.41
CA ASN A 65 -5.87 -1.43 2.15
C ASN A 65 -5.56 -1.42 0.65
N VAL A 66 -6.41 -2.05 -0.17
CA VAL A 66 -6.33 -2.01 -1.64
C VAL A 66 -6.55 -0.59 -2.15
N HIS A 67 -7.56 0.13 -1.62
CA HIS A 67 -7.78 1.53 -1.95
C HIS A 67 -6.55 2.38 -1.65
N ASP A 68 -6.02 2.29 -0.44
CA ASP A 68 -4.84 3.04 0.00
C ASP A 68 -3.60 2.71 -0.85
N PHE A 69 -3.48 1.47 -1.35
CA PHE A 69 -2.43 1.05 -2.26
C PHE A 69 -2.59 1.67 -3.65
N ILE A 70 -3.78 1.57 -4.27
CA ILE A 70 -4.05 2.14 -5.60
C ILE A 70 -4.04 3.67 -5.59
N ALA A 71 -4.47 4.31 -4.50
CA ALA A 71 -4.45 5.76 -4.35
C ALA A 71 -3.04 6.37 -4.49
N ARG A 72 -1.97 5.61 -4.24
CA ARG A 72 -0.58 6.06 -4.38
C ARG A 72 0.01 5.85 -5.78
N TYR A 73 -0.66 5.07 -6.62
CA TYR A 73 -0.16 4.75 -7.96
C TYR A 73 0.11 6.00 -8.83
N PRO A 74 -0.76 7.05 -8.85
CA PRO A 74 -0.51 8.25 -9.66
C PRO A 74 0.80 8.95 -9.33
N ASP A 75 1.15 9.07 -8.05
CA ASP A 75 2.40 9.70 -7.62
C ASP A 75 3.61 8.93 -8.15
N ILE A 76 3.55 7.60 -8.14
CA ILE A 76 4.63 6.74 -8.62
C ILE A 76 4.72 6.81 -10.15
N ALA A 77 3.59 6.76 -10.87
CA ALA A 77 3.55 6.89 -12.32
C ALA A 77 4.10 8.26 -12.78
N ALA A 78 3.65 9.35 -12.15
CA ALA A 78 4.10 10.71 -12.47
C ALA A 78 5.57 10.97 -12.12
N SER A 79 6.14 10.21 -11.17
CA SER A 79 7.55 10.37 -10.78
C SER A 79 8.54 9.97 -11.87
N GLY A 80 8.13 9.09 -12.80
CA GLY A 80 8.97 8.42 -13.78
C GLY A 80 10.01 7.45 -13.19
N ASP A 81 9.91 7.09 -11.91
CA ASP A 81 10.80 6.12 -11.28
C ASP A 81 10.38 4.69 -11.65
N GLY A 82 11.01 4.16 -12.71
CA GLY A 82 10.82 2.78 -13.14
C GLY A 82 11.09 1.73 -12.07
N LYS A 83 12.04 1.97 -11.15
CA LYS A 83 12.32 1.03 -10.05
C LYS A 83 11.20 1.06 -9.01
N ALA A 84 10.66 2.23 -8.71
CA ALA A 84 9.48 2.33 -7.85
C ALA A 84 8.27 1.63 -8.46
N MET A 85 8.03 1.81 -9.76
CA MET A 85 6.94 1.10 -10.45
C MET A 85 7.16 -0.42 -10.42
N LEU A 86 8.37 -0.91 -10.73
CA LEU A 86 8.69 -2.35 -10.65
C LEU A 86 8.41 -2.95 -9.27
N ARG A 87 8.59 -2.21 -8.17
CA ARG A 87 8.27 -2.67 -6.82
C ARG A 87 6.77 -2.86 -6.57
N LEU A 88 5.91 -2.21 -7.35
CA LEU A 88 4.46 -2.42 -7.27
C LEU A 88 4.02 -3.66 -8.03
N LEU A 89 4.76 -4.07 -9.05
CA LEU A 89 4.39 -5.16 -9.95
C LEU A 89 4.84 -6.53 -9.41
N THR A 90 4.15 -7.60 -9.79
CA THR A 90 4.71 -8.95 -9.70
C THR A 90 5.74 -9.16 -10.82
N GLU A 91 6.67 -10.10 -10.63
CA GLU A 91 7.70 -10.41 -11.62
C GLU A 91 7.12 -10.88 -12.96
N ASP A 92 5.91 -11.46 -12.92
CA ASP A 92 5.18 -12.00 -14.06
C ASP A 92 3.95 -11.15 -14.42
N ALA A 93 3.98 -9.87 -14.07
CA ALA A 93 2.88 -8.95 -14.33
C ALA A 93 2.71 -8.66 -15.83
N ARG A 94 1.50 -8.21 -16.18
CA ARG A 94 1.17 -7.65 -17.50
C ARG A 94 0.87 -6.17 -17.34
N TYR A 95 1.67 -5.33 -17.98
CA TYR A 95 1.56 -3.88 -17.85
C TYR A 95 1.35 -3.22 -19.20
N VAL A 96 0.25 -2.51 -19.38
CA VAL A 96 0.00 -1.66 -20.55
C VAL A 96 0.35 -0.22 -20.17
N PRO A 97 1.34 0.41 -20.83
CA PRO A 97 1.65 1.82 -20.64
C PRO A 97 0.44 2.73 -20.84
N LEU A 98 0.40 3.84 -20.12
CA LEU A 98 -0.67 4.83 -20.26
C LEU A 98 -0.48 5.67 -21.51
N LEU A 99 0.78 5.97 -21.85
CA LEU A 99 1.14 6.69 -23.06
C LEU A 99 2.03 5.84 -23.98
N GLY A 100 1.98 6.16 -25.28
CA GLY A 100 2.81 5.55 -26.31
C GLY A 100 2.04 4.65 -27.26
N ASN A 101 2.70 4.25 -28.34
CA ASN A 101 2.12 3.41 -29.40
C ASN A 101 2.12 1.91 -29.05
N ALA A 102 2.48 1.55 -27.82
CA ALA A 102 2.58 0.16 -27.40
C ALA A 102 1.18 -0.42 -27.15
N ILE A 103 0.59 -1.00 -28.19
CA ILE A 103 -0.70 -1.72 -28.09
C ILE A 103 -0.54 -3.04 -27.33
N ARG A 104 0.69 -3.58 -27.22
CA ARG A 104 0.97 -4.84 -26.53
C ARG A 104 1.36 -4.60 -25.07
N PRO A 105 0.85 -5.42 -24.12
CA PRO A 105 1.34 -5.41 -22.75
C PRO A 105 2.82 -5.78 -22.67
N ILE A 106 3.57 -5.07 -21.83
CA ILE A 106 4.89 -5.48 -21.36
C ILE A 106 4.68 -6.66 -20.40
N ARG A 107 5.34 -7.78 -20.68
CA ARG A 107 5.20 -9.02 -19.87
C ARG A 107 6.34 -9.15 -18.87
N GLY A 108 6.17 -10.00 -17.86
CA GLY A 108 7.12 -10.22 -16.78
C GLY A 108 8.61 -10.14 -17.12
N GLY A 109 9.08 -11.03 -18.01
CA GLY A 109 10.50 -11.07 -18.41
C GLY A 109 10.99 -9.82 -19.17
N GLU A 110 10.08 -8.98 -19.65
CA GLU A 110 10.36 -7.71 -20.34
C GLU A 110 10.30 -6.51 -19.40
N LEU A 111 9.61 -6.61 -18.25
CA LEU A 111 9.37 -5.48 -17.33
C LEU A 111 10.66 -4.78 -16.88
N PRO A 112 11.71 -5.48 -16.37
CA PRO A 112 12.91 -4.80 -15.90
C PRO A 112 13.67 -4.04 -17.00
N LYS A 113 13.48 -4.45 -18.26
CA LYS A 113 14.18 -3.89 -19.42
C LYS A 113 13.42 -2.71 -20.04
N GLN A 114 12.10 -2.84 -20.19
CA GLN A 114 11.29 -1.86 -20.93
C GLN A 114 10.64 -0.82 -20.01
N LEU A 115 10.16 -1.21 -18.83
CA LEU A 115 9.35 -0.35 -17.99
C LEU A 115 10.08 0.94 -17.56
N PRO A 116 11.38 0.92 -17.21
CA PRO A 116 12.09 2.16 -16.86
C PRO A 116 12.11 3.20 -17.98
N ALA A 117 12.26 2.76 -19.24
CA ALA A 117 12.25 3.66 -20.39
C ALA A 117 10.84 4.23 -20.64
N VAL A 118 9.80 3.41 -20.47
CA VAL A 118 8.40 3.87 -20.57
C VAL A 118 8.09 4.92 -19.50
N MET A 119 8.45 4.68 -18.24
CA MET A 119 8.19 5.63 -17.15
C MET A 119 8.95 6.95 -17.35
N ALA A 120 10.19 6.88 -17.87
CA ALA A 120 10.96 8.07 -18.20
C ALA A 120 10.30 8.89 -19.33
N GLU A 121 9.75 8.21 -20.33
CA GLU A 121 9.04 8.85 -21.44
C GLU A 121 7.72 9.48 -21.00
N GLU A 122 6.91 8.78 -20.19
CA GLU A 122 5.68 9.33 -19.62
C GLU A 122 5.95 10.59 -18.79
N LYS A 123 7.02 10.57 -17.99
CA LYS A 123 7.50 11.75 -17.27
C LYS A 123 7.96 12.87 -18.20
N ARG A 124 8.69 12.55 -19.28
CA ARG A 124 9.15 13.52 -20.27
C ARG A 124 7.98 14.22 -20.97
N LEU A 125 6.91 13.48 -21.23
CA LEU A 125 5.65 14.00 -21.76
C LEU A 125 4.84 14.77 -20.70
N GLY A 126 5.29 14.80 -19.44
CA GLY A 126 4.62 15.50 -18.35
C GLY A 126 3.28 14.87 -17.99
N LEU A 127 3.18 13.54 -18.06
CA LEU A 127 1.97 12.81 -17.67
C LEU A 127 1.54 13.19 -16.25
N ARG A 128 0.28 13.59 -16.13
CA ARG A 128 -0.45 13.75 -14.88
C ARG A 128 -1.63 12.80 -14.89
N LEU A 129 -1.88 12.21 -13.73
CA LEU A 129 -2.91 11.21 -13.53
C LEU A 129 -3.68 11.57 -12.27
N SER A 130 -5.01 11.53 -12.33
CA SER A 130 -5.85 11.67 -11.15
C SER A 130 -7.00 10.68 -11.20
N TRP A 131 -7.24 10.00 -10.09
CA TRP A 131 -8.37 9.08 -9.96
C TRP A 131 -9.68 9.83 -9.73
N ARG A 132 -10.73 9.37 -10.39
CA ARG A 132 -12.11 9.73 -10.06
C ARG A 132 -12.67 8.68 -9.10
N GLU A 133 -13.13 9.15 -7.95
CA GLU A 133 -13.89 8.31 -7.01
C GLU A 133 -15.35 8.13 -7.47
N PRO A 134 -16.01 7.02 -7.09
CA PRO A 134 -15.49 5.90 -6.30
C PRO A 134 -14.65 4.89 -7.11
N MET A 135 -13.73 4.19 -6.45
CA MET A 135 -13.12 2.95 -6.96
C MET A 135 -14.06 1.75 -6.74
N ASP A 136 -14.26 0.91 -7.76
CA ASP A 136 -14.88 -0.41 -7.60
C ASP A 136 -13.80 -1.41 -7.18
N ILE A 137 -13.81 -1.76 -5.89
CA ILE A 137 -12.84 -2.69 -5.29
C ILE A 137 -13.53 -4.00 -4.93
N GLN A 138 -12.98 -5.11 -5.38
CA GLN A 138 -13.42 -6.46 -5.03
C GLN A 138 -12.24 -7.23 -4.47
N ALA A 139 -12.17 -7.38 -3.15
CA ALA A 139 -11.10 -8.10 -2.47
C ALA A 139 -11.63 -9.44 -1.91
N LYS A 140 -10.92 -10.54 -2.19
CA LYS A 140 -11.26 -11.88 -1.73
C LYS A 140 -9.99 -12.69 -1.42
N GLY A 141 -9.69 -12.86 -0.14
CA GLY A 141 -8.50 -13.57 0.32
C GLY A 141 -7.22 -12.89 -0.19
N GLU A 142 -6.41 -13.63 -0.95
CA GLU A 142 -5.12 -13.15 -1.46
C GLU A 142 -5.19 -12.42 -2.80
N LYS A 143 -6.40 -12.24 -3.35
CA LYS A 143 -6.63 -11.59 -4.64
C LYS A 143 -7.55 -10.40 -4.49
N ALA A 144 -7.31 -9.38 -5.30
CA ALA A 144 -8.25 -8.27 -5.46
C ALA A 144 -8.31 -7.81 -6.91
N SER A 145 -9.41 -7.17 -7.26
CA SER A 145 -9.53 -6.41 -8.51
C SER A 145 -10.01 -5.00 -8.20
N VAL A 146 -9.52 -4.05 -8.98
CA VAL A 146 -9.93 -2.65 -8.89
C VAL A 146 -10.29 -2.15 -10.28
N ARG A 147 -11.46 -1.53 -10.40
CA ARG A 147 -11.76 -0.62 -11.50
C ARG A 147 -11.79 0.80 -10.98
N VAL A 148 -11.14 1.71 -11.70
CA VAL A 148 -11.08 3.13 -11.36
C VAL A 148 -11.03 3.95 -12.64
N VAL A 149 -11.70 5.10 -12.66
CA VAL A 149 -11.61 6.02 -13.81
C VAL A 149 -10.49 7.01 -13.55
N ALA A 150 -9.73 7.31 -14.59
CA ALA A 150 -8.56 8.16 -14.54
C ALA A 150 -8.69 9.32 -15.51
N ASP A 151 -8.44 10.53 -15.01
CA ASP A 151 -8.16 11.70 -15.85
C ASP A 151 -6.66 11.76 -16.13
N LEU A 152 -6.30 11.78 -17.41
CA LEU A 152 -4.93 11.92 -17.88
C LEU A 152 -4.75 13.28 -18.53
N ALA A 153 -3.62 13.92 -18.27
CA ALA A 153 -3.16 15.10 -19.00
C ALA A 153 -1.66 14.99 -19.30
N TRP A 154 -1.24 15.32 -20.52
CA TRP A 154 0.17 15.30 -20.92
C TRP A 154 0.43 16.31 -22.05
N ASN A 155 1.69 16.53 -22.38
CA ASN A 155 2.11 17.36 -23.51
C ASN A 155 2.72 16.48 -24.60
N GLN A 156 2.25 16.65 -25.83
CA GLN A 156 2.76 15.94 -27.00
C GLN A 156 2.89 16.91 -28.17
N SER A 157 4.09 17.00 -28.74
CA SER A 157 4.38 17.90 -29.88
C SER A 157 3.97 19.36 -29.63
N GLY A 158 4.24 19.85 -28.42
CA GLY A 158 3.89 21.22 -28.00
C GLY A 158 2.40 21.45 -27.70
N GLN A 159 1.56 20.42 -27.80
CA GLN A 159 0.13 20.52 -27.52
C GLN A 159 -0.23 19.81 -26.22
N ALA A 160 -1.05 20.46 -25.40
CA ALA A 160 -1.69 19.82 -24.26
C ALA A 160 -2.72 18.80 -24.76
N LYS A 161 -2.68 17.59 -24.20
CA LYS A 161 -3.57 16.48 -24.48
C LYS A 161 -4.23 16.03 -23.19
N GLN A 162 -5.45 15.52 -23.31
CA GLN A 162 -6.21 14.96 -22.20
C GLN A 162 -6.94 13.71 -22.68
N ALA A 163 -7.12 12.76 -21.76
CA ALA A 163 -7.92 11.57 -22.01
C ALA A 163 -8.55 11.10 -20.69
N VAL A 164 -9.66 10.38 -20.81
CA VAL A 164 -10.25 9.66 -19.69
C VAL A 164 -10.09 8.18 -19.95
N MET A 165 -9.61 7.44 -18.95
CA MET A 165 -9.42 5.98 -19.05
C MET A 165 -10.22 5.27 -17.97
N SER A 166 -10.82 4.13 -18.32
CA SER A 166 -11.27 3.12 -17.36
C SER A 166 -10.11 2.16 -17.11
N CYS A 167 -9.48 2.26 -15.94
CA CYS A 167 -8.35 1.45 -15.56
C CYS A 167 -8.79 0.20 -14.80
N TYR A 168 -8.14 -0.92 -15.09
CA TYR A 168 -8.27 -2.17 -14.35
C TYR A 168 -6.95 -2.55 -13.70
N PHE A 169 -7.01 -2.99 -12.46
CA PHE A 169 -5.91 -3.60 -11.73
C PHE A 169 -6.31 -5.00 -11.27
N GLY A 170 -5.54 -6.00 -11.67
CA GLY A 170 -5.53 -7.31 -11.04
C GLY A 170 -4.44 -7.35 -9.97
N LEU A 171 -4.80 -7.63 -8.73
CA LEU A 171 -3.90 -7.61 -7.58
C LEU A 171 -3.77 -8.99 -6.92
N VAL A 172 -2.58 -9.27 -6.42
CA VAL A 172 -2.28 -10.45 -5.59
C VAL A 172 -1.46 -10.04 -4.37
N ARG A 173 -1.53 -10.80 -3.29
CA ARG A 173 -0.59 -10.67 -2.18
C ARG A 173 0.70 -11.43 -2.48
N ASP A 174 1.84 -10.84 -2.10
CA ASP A 174 3.09 -11.56 -2.02
C ASP A 174 3.20 -12.34 -0.70
N GLU A 175 4.32 -13.05 -0.53
CA GLU A 175 4.62 -13.84 0.67
C GLU A 175 4.68 -13.00 1.96
N ASN A 176 4.89 -11.69 1.84
CA ASN A 176 4.90 -10.73 2.95
C ASN A 176 3.53 -10.08 3.18
N LEU A 177 2.47 -10.60 2.54
CA LEU A 177 1.10 -10.09 2.59
C LEU A 177 0.94 -8.67 2.02
N LEU A 178 1.89 -8.21 1.19
CA LEU A 178 1.82 -6.92 0.52
C LEU A 178 1.10 -7.07 -0.82
N TRP A 179 0.23 -6.11 -1.13
CA TRP A 179 -0.43 -6.07 -2.44
C TRP A 179 0.57 -5.75 -3.56
N LYS A 180 0.46 -6.50 -4.64
CA LYS A 180 1.22 -6.33 -5.89
C LYS A 180 0.28 -6.34 -7.08
N ILE A 181 0.63 -5.59 -8.10
CA ILE A 181 -0.08 -5.51 -9.37
C ILE A 181 0.38 -6.67 -10.24
N LYS A 182 -0.55 -7.58 -10.52
CA LYS A 182 -0.39 -8.71 -11.43
C LYS A 182 -0.79 -8.33 -12.86
N GLU A 183 -1.74 -7.42 -12.99
CA GLU A 183 -2.24 -6.94 -14.29
C GLU A 183 -2.66 -5.48 -14.18
N PHE A 184 -2.27 -4.69 -15.18
CA PHE A 184 -2.69 -3.31 -15.34
C PHE A 184 -2.96 -3.00 -16.81
N HIS A 185 -4.12 -2.45 -17.09
CA HIS A 185 -4.45 -1.83 -18.37
C HIS A 185 -5.49 -0.73 -18.19
N GLY A 186 -5.48 0.23 -19.12
CA GLY A 186 -6.51 1.26 -19.22
C GLY A 186 -7.16 1.22 -20.59
N GLU A 187 -8.47 1.42 -20.61
CA GLU A 187 -9.25 1.55 -21.84
C GLU A 187 -9.75 3.00 -21.97
N PRO A 188 -9.57 3.67 -23.13
CA PRO A 188 -10.08 5.01 -23.31
C PRO A 188 -11.61 5.01 -23.26
N VAL A 189 -12.18 6.00 -22.57
CA VAL A 189 -13.63 6.18 -22.40
C VAL A 189 -14.02 7.64 -22.66
N GLY A 190 -15.33 7.89 -22.75
CA GLY A 190 -15.84 9.25 -22.91
C GLY A 190 -15.49 10.16 -21.72
N PRO A 191 -15.44 11.50 -21.92
CA PRO A 191 -15.03 12.46 -20.89
C PRO A 191 -15.91 12.39 -19.64
N ASP A 192 -17.19 12.07 -19.81
CA ASP A 192 -18.18 12.01 -18.73
C ASP A 192 -18.32 10.62 -18.10
N PHE A 193 -17.54 9.63 -18.54
CA PHE A 193 -17.61 8.28 -17.98
C PHE A 193 -17.36 8.28 -16.47
N ARG A 194 -18.20 7.54 -15.73
CA ARG A 194 -18.11 7.29 -14.29
C ARG A 194 -18.43 5.82 -14.04
N LEU A 195 -17.77 5.22 -13.05
CA LEU A 195 -18.16 3.89 -12.61
C LEU A 195 -19.54 3.92 -11.95
N PRO A 196 -20.34 2.84 -12.09
CA PRO A 196 -21.61 2.73 -11.38
C PRO A 196 -21.35 2.72 -9.87
N ALA A 197 -22.12 3.51 -9.12
CA ALA A 197 -22.02 3.51 -7.67
C ALA A 197 -22.51 2.16 -7.12
N LYS A 198 -21.65 1.42 -6.39
CA LYS A 198 -22.03 0.17 -5.71
C LYS A 198 -23.19 0.36 -4.72
N ASN A 199 -23.27 1.53 -4.11
CA ASN A 199 -24.37 1.93 -3.25
C ASN A 199 -24.61 3.44 -3.41
N PRO A 200 -25.74 3.88 -3.99
CA PRO A 200 -26.03 5.29 -4.21
C PRO A 200 -26.15 6.12 -2.91
N ASN A 201 -26.27 5.44 -1.75
CA ASN A 201 -26.37 6.09 -0.44
C ASN A 201 -25.01 6.29 0.26
N LEU A 202 -23.92 5.70 -0.24
CA LEU A 202 -22.59 5.97 0.29
C LEU A 202 -22.06 7.26 -0.35
N LYS A 203 -21.93 8.32 0.46
CA LYS A 203 -21.25 9.53 0.04
C LYS A 203 -19.84 9.16 -0.47
N PRO A 204 -19.40 9.69 -1.63
CA PRO A 204 -18.04 9.49 -2.10
C PRO A 204 -17.04 9.80 -0.99
N LEU A 205 -15.98 8.99 -0.90
CA LEU A 205 -14.90 9.27 0.03
C LEU A 205 -14.36 10.69 -0.26
N PRO A 206 -14.10 11.50 0.77
CA PRO A 206 -13.58 12.85 0.56
C PRO A 206 -12.24 12.76 -0.19
N ALA A 207 -12.08 13.59 -1.22
CA ALA A 207 -10.83 13.68 -1.96
C ALA A 207 -9.67 13.99 -0.99
N ARG A 208 -8.59 13.21 -1.06
CA ARG A 208 -7.43 13.35 -0.18
C ARG A 208 -6.68 14.68 -0.41
N ASP A 209 -6.81 15.27 -1.60
CA ASP A 209 -6.20 16.55 -1.97
C ASP A 209 -6.96 17.78 -1.46
N ALA A 210 -8.05 17.59 -0.70
CA ALA A 210 -8.63 18.70 0.03
C ALA A 210 -7.59 19.20 1.05
N PRO A 211 -7.09 20.46 0.94
CA PRO A 211 -6.17 21.00 1.93
C PRO A 211 -6.84 20.83 3.29
N HIS A 212 -6.14 20.18 4.23
CA HIS A 212 -6.61 19.99 5.59
C HIS A 212 -7.09 21.35 6.11
N LYS A 213 -8.41 21.56 6.16
CA LYS A 213 -8.97 22.71 6.85
C LYS A 213 -8.43 22.61 8.28
N PRO A 214 -7.83 23.68 8.83
CA PRO A 214 -7.33 23.63 10.19
C PRO A 214 -8.49 23.25 11.10
N ALA A 215 -8.37 22.10 11.75
CA ALA A 215 -9.35 21.65 12.72
C ALA A 215 -9.41 22.72 13.82
N LYS A 216 -10.52 23.48 13.87
CA LYS A 216 -10.83 24.36 14.98
C LYS A 216 -11.13 23.48 16.20
N GLY A 217 -10.11 23.19 16.97
CA GLY A 217 -10.23 22.46 18.22
C GLY A 217 -8.86 22.18 18.82
N LYS A 218 -8.40 23.07 19.70
CA LYS A 218 -7.28 22.80 20.60
C LYS A 218 -7.65 21.57 21.44
N ARG A 219 -7.15 20.40 21.09
CA ARG A 219 -7.06 19.27 22.02
C ARG A 219 -5.96 19.61 23.01
N VAL A 220 -6.36 20.18 24.15
CA VAL A 220 -5.48 20.31 25.32
C VAL A 220 -5.38 18.91 25.93
N ILE A 221 -4.24 18.25 25.75
CA ILE A 221 -3.90 17.03 26.49
C ILE A 221 -3.57 17.47 27.91
N LYS A 222 -4.44 17.15 28.86
CA LYS A 222 -4.24 17.43 30.28
C LYS A 222 -3.21 16.43 30.82
N GLY A 223 -1.98 16.86 31.08
CA GLY A 223 -0.98 16.06 31.78
C GLY A 223 0.46 16.04 31.25
N GLU A 224 0.85 16.90 30.30
CA GLU A 224 2.27 17.04 29.95
C GLU A 224 2.99 18.06 30.87
N PRO A 225 4.18 17.72 31.43
CA PRO A 225 4.97 18.65 32.22
C PRO A 225 5.44 19.84 31.36
N PRO A 226 5.55 21.05 31.94
CA PRO A 226 5.76 22.28 31.17
C PRO A 226 7.05 22.22 30.37
N LYS A 227 6.93 22.52 29.08
CA LYS A 227 8.05 22.72 28.16
C LYS A 227 8.91 23.88 28.68
N PRO A 228 10.24 23.74 28.82
CA PRO A 228 11.11 24.84 29.23
C PRO A 228 10.98 26.00 28.23
N ALA A 229 10.91 27.22 28.77
CA ALA A 229 10.71 28.44 28.01
C ALA A 229 11.81 28.61 26.93
N PRO A 230 11.47 29.16 25.75
CA PRO A 230 12.46 29.48 24.73
C PRO A 230 13.45 30.52 25.29
N ALA A 231 14.74 30.22 25.14
CA ALA A 231 15.82 31.13 25.48
C ALA A 231 15.66 32.47 24.75
N ALA A 232 15.96 33.55 25.47
CA ALA A 232 15.87 34.92 24.97
C ALA A 232 16.69 35.10 23.68
N LYS A 233 16.12 35.85 22.72
CA LYS A 233 16.83 36.33 21.53
C LYS A 233 18.03 37.18 21.96
N PRO A 234 19.25 36.93 21.46
CA PRO A 234 20.33 37.89 21.57
C PRO A 234 19.97 39.18 20.82
N ALA A 235 20.26 40.31 21.45
CA ALA A 235 20.00 41.66 20.97
C ALA A 235 20.85 42.02 19.72
N PRO A 236 20.45 43.04 18.95
CA PRO A 236 21.07 43.41 17.68
C PRO A 236 22.53 43.87 17.86
N GLN A 237 23.46 43.33 17.07
CA GLN A 237 24.81 43.88 16.98
C GLN A 237 24.83 45.13 16.07
N PRO A 238 25.58 46.19 16.44
CA PRO A 238 25.70 47.42 15.66
C PRO A 238 26.33 47.22 14.28
N GLN A 239 25.84 48.00 13.31
CA GLN A 239 26.41 48.14 11.97
C GLN A 239 27.89 48.58 12.04
N ALA A 240 28.77 47.83 11.37
CA ALA A 240 30.08 48.31 10.98
C ALA A 240 30.03 48.79 9.52
N GLN A 241 30.64 49.95 9.30
CA GLN A 241 30.63 50.79 8.11
C GLN A 241 31.23 50.16 6.83
N PRO A 242 30.93 50.73 5.65
CA PRO A 242 31.39 50.23 4.35
C PRO A 242 32.88 50.50 4.15
N GLN A 243 33.62 49.50 3.65
CA GLN A 243 34.98 49.68 3.15
C GLN A 243 35.03 49.68 1.61
N PRO A 244 36.00 50.42 1.02
CA PRO A 244 35.86 51.05 -0.28
C PRO A 244 36.18 50.16 -1.48
N GLU A 245 35.57 50.57 -2.58
CA GLU A 245 35.78 50.24 -3.98
C GLU A 245 37.27 50.28 -4.39
N ALA A 246 37.75 49.21 -5.01
CA ALA A 246 38.98 49.21 -5.80
C ALA A 246 38.62 48.83 -7.25
N ALA A 247 38.78 49.80 -8.15
CA ALA A 247 38.65 49.67 -9.60
C ALA A 247 39.92 49.01 -10.21
N PRO A 248 39.91 48.66 -11.52
CA PRO A 248 40.51 47.43 -12.08
C PRO A 248 41.89 47.63 -12.74
N PRO A 249 42.47 46.55 -13.32
CA PRO A 249 43.04 46.66 -14.66
C PRO A 249 42.60 45.53 -15.63
N SER A 250 41.93 45.97 -16.70
CA SER A 250 42.07 45.68 -18.13
C SER A 250 42.61 44.35 -18.69
N ASP A 251 41.88 43.93 -19.74
CA ASP A 251 42.30 43.35 -21.04
C ASP A 251 42.76 41.89 -21.15
N GLY A 252 42.04 41.16 -22.01
CA GLY A 252 42.48 39.86 -22.51
C GLY A 252 41.43 39.02 -23.25
N THR A 253 41.01 39.49 -24.44
CA THR A 253 40.62 38.65 -25.61
C THR A 253 39.27 37.91 -25.61
N ILE A 254 38.39 38.42 -26.47
CA ILE A 254 37.18 37.80 -27.02
C ILE A 254 37.58 36.68 -27.99
N VAL A 255 37.01 35.47 -27.83
CA VAL A 255 36.86 34.50 -28.93
C VAL A 255 35.40 34.04 -28.96
N PRO A 256 34.64 34.33 -30.03
CA PRO A 256 33.28 33.81 -30.21
C PRO A 256 33.35 32.54 -31.08
N MET A 257 32.95 31.38 -30.54
CA MET A 257 32.59 30.22 -31.38
C MET A 257 31.10 29.95 -31.25
N HIS A 258 30.37 30.47 -32.22
CA HIS A 258 29.12 29.89 -32.69
C HIS A 258 29.44 28.53 -33.33
N ASP A 259 28.85 27.45 -32.83
CA ASP A 259 28.61 26.27 -33.65
C ASP A 259 27.20 25.73 -33.36
N VAL A 260 26.32 25.99 -34.33
CA VAL A 260 24.97 25.47 -34.42
C VAL A 260 25.04 24.22 -35.30
N PRO A 261 24.65 23.02 -34.83
CA PRO A 261 24.60 21.86 -35.70
C PRO A 261 23.44 21.99 -36.71
N LYS A 262 23.80 21.83 -37.99
CA LYS A 262 22.96 21.91 -39.18
C LYS A 262 22.09 20.65 -39.30
N PRO A 263 20.79 20.74 -39.65
CA PRO A 263 19.96 19.56 -39.91
C PRO A 263 20.37 18.92 -41.24
N LEU A 264 20.54 17.59 -41.21
CA LEU A 264 20.66 16.75 -42.39
C LEU A 264 19.29 16.61 -43.04
N PHE A 265 19.28 16.71 -44.37
CA PHE A 265 18.16 16.39 -45.25
C PHE A 265 17.63 14.97 -45.01
#